data_AF-A0A662PHW8-F1
#
_entry.id   AF-A0A662PHW8-F1
#
_cell.length_a   1.000
_cell.length_b   1.000
_cell.length_c   1.000
_cell.angle_alpha   90.00
_cell.angle_beta   90.00
_cell.angle_gamma   90.00
#
_symmetry.space_group_name_H-M   'P 1'
#
loop_
_entity.id
_entity.type
_entity.pdbx_description
1 polymer ?
#
loop_
_entity_poly.entity_id
_entity_poly.type
_entity_poly.pdbx_seq_one_letter_code
_entity_poly.pdbx_strand_id
1 'polypeptide(L)'
;MSKELKFILSAVNTLKKLSQSPYHIFIRARNFEVVGIATKIEQRYDSGWGIMRQWVKGITLDGEKFEEPLDRKNKKTGEIEDLVQMRNDLLIITARNSSNPDDDNDENFQYFMNPYQINQIKEQLDFMKEKDRIIRDLQKRLEATTKQRDMYFMEAETAKSELNALREKVMNLSQRLAEQTQRVEDYKRQLKELQIQTIREESKLDERLKTAQQIGTLEGKDSADIIIEATKKQIEARRELDKLGLGGLTAYATKEDLERLKEEIISALKKEEEKEKKEEEKK
;
A
#
# COMPACT_ATOMS: atom_id res chain seq x y z
N MET A 1 7.80 24.68 100.80
CA MET A 1 7.78 24.90 99.33
C MET A 1 8.89 24.09 98.71
N SER A 2 8.56 23.10 97.88
CA SER A 2 9.56 22.30 97.16
C SER A 2 10.41 23.18 96.23
N LYS A 3 11.69 22.80 96.04
CA LYS A 3 12.64 23.54 95.18
C LYS A 3 12.11 23.69 93.74
N GLU A 4 11.39 22.68 93.26
CA GLU A 4 10.75 22.62 91.94
C GLU A 4 9.68 23.71 91.77
N LEU A 5 8.79 23.88 92.74
CA LEU A 5 7.76 24.93 92.72
C LEU A 5 8.36 26.33 92.71
N LYS A 6 9.46 26.55 93.44
CA LYS A 6 10.20 27.82 93.41
C LYS A 6 10.85 28.08 92.05
N PHE A 7 11.42 27.05 91.43
CA PHE A 7 12.00 27.16 90.09
C PHE A 7 10.95 27.50 89.04
N ILE A 8 9.80 26.79 89.05
CA ILE A 8 8.68 27.04 88.12
C ILE A 8 8.14 28.47 88.30
N LEU A 9 7.88 28.90 89.54
CA LEU A 9 7.41 30.26 89.81
C LEU A 9 8.42 31.34 89.40
N SER A 10 9.72 31.08 89.60
CA SER A 10 10.79 31.97 89.13
C SER A 10 10.80 32.06 87.62
N ALA A 11 10.73 30.91 86.92
CA ALA A 11 10.72 30.83 85.46
C ALA A 11 9.51 31.54 84.84
N VAL A 12 8.33 31.38 85.43
CA VAL A 12 7.11 32.07 84.98
C VAL A 12 7.25 33.59 85.16
N ASN A 13 7.84 34.04 86.28
CA ASN A 13 8.06 35.46 86.52
C ASN A 13 9.11 36.06 85.57
N THR A 14 10.19 35.34 85.25
CA THR A 14 11.14 35.80 84.22
C THR A 14 10.52 35.83 82.83
N LEU A 15 9.73 34.82 82.46
CA LEU A 15 9.02 34.79 81.17
C LEU A 15 8.02 35.95 81.03
N LYS A 16 7.28 36.29 82.09
CA LYS A 16 6.37 37.45 82.10
C LYS A 16 7.11 38.80 81.97
N LYS A 17 8.32 38.90 82.53
CA LYS A 17 9.16 40.10 82.37
C LYS A 17 9.73 40.18 80.95
N LEU A 18 10.10 39.05 80.37
CA LEU A 18 10.55 38.94 78.99
C LEU A 18 9.45 39.28 77.98
N SER A 19 8.19 38.87 78.22
CA SER A 19 7.07 39.22 77.34
C SER A 19 6.72 40.71 77.33
N GLN A 20 7.20 41.47 78.32
CA GLN A 20 7.07 42.94 78.37
C GLN A 20 8.30 43.64 77.79
N SER A 21 9.35 42.89 77.44
CA SER A 21 10.56 43.43 76.86
C SER A 21 10.40 43.58 75.34
N PRO A 22 11.08 44.53 74.69
CA PRO A 22 11.05 44.67 73.23
C PRO A 22 11.81 43.55 72.51
N TYR A 23 12.43 42.64 73.26
CA TYR A 23 13.27 41.58 72.74
C TYR A 23 12.47 40.32 72.48
N HIS A 24 12.76 39.67 71.36
CA HIS A 24 12.08 38.44 70.97
C HIS A 24 13.07 37.28 71.00
N ILE A 25 12.66 36.11 71.47
CA ILE A 25 13.45 34.89 71.33
C ILE A 25 13.34 34.44 69.87
N PHE A 26 14.47 34.23 69.23
CA PHE A 26 14.57 33.82 67.85
C PHE A 26 14.73 32.30 67.77
N ILE A 27 13.79 31.64 67.11
CA ILE A 27 13.68 30.19 67.04
C ILE A 27 13.63 29.75 65.58
N ARG A 28 14.37 28.69 65.24
CA ARG A 28 14.25 28.01 63.95
C ARG A 28 13.20 26.91 64.00
N ALA A 29 12.42 26.76 62.95
CA ALA A 29 11.35 25.77 62.90
C ALA A 29 11.85 24.32 63.02
N ARG A 30 13.03 24.01 62.47
CA ARG A 30 13.63 22.68 62.61
C ARG A 30 14.00 22.41 64.07
N ASN A 31 13.39 21.38 64.63
CA ASN A 31 13.57 20.95 66.03
C ASN A 31 13.27 22.03 67.09
N PHE A 32 12.62 23.15 66.73
CA PHE A 32 12.41 24.30 67.63
C PHE A 32 13.72 24.78 68.29
N GLU A 33 14.80 24.85 67.52
CA GLU A 33 16.10 25.29 68.00
C GLU A 33 16.09 26.78 68.35
N VAL A 34 16.48 27.11 69.58
CA VAL A 34 16.63 28.49 70.03
C VAL A 34 18.00 29.01 69.60
N VAL A 35 18.02 29.97 68.68
CA VAL A 35 19.25 30.57 68.17
C VAL A 35 19.77 31.64 69.12
N GLY A 36 18.86 32.46 69.65
CA GLY A 36 19.24 33.59 70.48
C GLY A 36 18.12 34.59 70.70
N ILE A 37 18.50 35.82 70.99
CA ILE A 37 17.59 36.94 71.27
C ILE A 37 17.69 37.96 70.13
N ALA A 38 16.60 38.16 69.42
CA ALA A 38 16.44 39.23 68.44
C ALA A 38 16.29 40.58 69.17
N THR A 39 17.22 41.48 68.89
CA THR A 39 17.29 42.81 69.49
C THR A 39 16.65 43.88 68.62
N LYS A 40 16.72 43.73 67.30
CA LYS A 40 16.18 44.70 66.36
C LYS A 40 15.85 44.04 65.02
N ILE A 41 14.78 44.53 64.40
CA ILE A 41 14.46 44.24 62.99
C ILE A 41 14.65 45.55 62.23
N GLU A 42 15.45 45.52 61.16
CA GLU A 42 15.74 46.70 60.35
C GLU A 42 15.59 46.37 58.86
N GLN A 43 15.14 47.36 58.08
CA GLN A 43 15.07 47.25 56.64
C GLN A 43 16.40 47.68 56.03
N ARG A 44 17.03 46.79 55.26
CA ARG A 44 18.28 47.06 54.56
C ARG A 44 18.06 46.94 53.06
N TYR A 45 18.58 47.90 52.31
CA TYR A 45 18.55 47.84 50.86
C TYR A 45 19.54 46.78 50.37
N ASP A 46 19.05 45.83 49.59
CA ASP A 46 19.88 44.83 48.95
C ASP A 46 20.11 45.22 47.48
N SER A 47 21.33 45.64 47.16
CA SER A 47 21.72 46.04 45.80
C SER A 47 21.63 44.90 44.79
N GLY A 48 21.73 43.65 45.23
CA GLY A 48 21.63 42.49 44.35
C GLY A 48 20.20 42.23 43.87
N TRP A 49 19.20 42.56 44.69
CA TRP A 49 17.79 42.35 44.38
C TRP A 49 17.03 43.62 44.02
N GLY A 50 17.60 44.79 44.31
CA GLY A 50 17.01 46.10 44.05
C GLY A 50 15.85 46.45 45.01
N ILE A 51 15.73 45.76 46.14
CA ILE A 51 14.57 45.84 47.05
C ILE A 51 15.05 46.00 48.50
N MET A 52 14.22 46.62 49.34
CA MET A 52 14.41 46.68 50.79
C MET A 52 14.04 45.33 51.42
N ARG A 53 15.00 44.67 52.05
CA ARG A 53 14.81 43.39 52.77
C ARG A 53 14.70 43.62 54.26
N GLN A 54 13.89 42.81 54.94
CA GLN A 54 13.87 42.80 56.40
C GLN A 54 15.02 41.94 56.94
N TRP A 55 15.79 42.49 57.86
CA TRP A 55 16.88 41.80 58.54
C TRP A 55 16.64 41.81 60.04
N VAL A 56 16.79 40.65 60.67
CA VAL A 56 16.86 40.54 62.12
C VAL A 56 18.32 40.64 62.57
N LYS A 57 18.53 41.35 63.68
CA LYS A 57 19.78 41.39 64.40
C LYS A 57 19.56 40.90 65.81
N GLY A 58 20.51 40.14 66.33
CA GLY A 58 20.40 39.58 67.65
C GLY A 58 21.73 39.14 68.23
N ILE A 59 21.62 38.54 69.40
CA ILE A 59 22.74 37.93 70.13
C ILE A 59 22.41 36.45 70.31
N THR A 60 23.32 35.57 69.92
CA THR A 60 23.19 34.11 70.09
C THR A 60 23.26 33.72 71.56
N LEU A 61 22.92 32.47 71.89
CA LEU A 61 23.06 31.96 73.25
C LEU A 61 24.52 31.99 73.75
N ASP A 62 25.49 31.92 72.84
CA ASP A 62 26.93 32.00 73.12
C ASP A 62 27.45 33.45 73.27
N GLY A 63 26.59 34.45 73.07
CA GLY A 63 26.94 35.88 73.19
C GLY A 63 27.48 36.52 71.91
N GLU A 64 27.52 35.79 70.79
CA GLU A 64 27.94 36.31 69.49
C GLU A 64 26.80 37.10 68.82
N LYS A 65 27.14 38.07 67.97
CA LYS A 65 26.13 38.82 67.21
C LYS A 65 25.76 38.03 65.96
N PHE A 66 24.47 37.93 65.67
CA PHE A 66 23.97 37.37 64.42
C PHE A 66 23.09 38.37 63.67
N GLU A 67 23.15 38.29 62.35
CA GLU A 67 22.29 39.06 61.44
C GLU A 67 21.76 38.11 60.35
N GLU A 68 20.45 38.10 60.13
CA GLU A 68 19.81 37.18 59.16
C GLU A 68 18.68 37.90 58.41
N PRO A 69 18.50 37.67 57.10
CA PRO A 69 17.34 38.16 56.38
C PRO A 69 16.10 37.33 56.73
N LEU A 70 14.99 38.01 56.99
CA LEU A 70 13.68 37.42 57.26
C LEU A 70 12.89 37.09 55.99
N ASP A 71 13.44 37.44 54.82
CA ASP A 71 12.81 37.23 53.54
C ASP A 71 13.75 36.46 52.60
N ARG A 72 13.18 35.59 51.77
CA ARG A 72 13.89 34.94 50.66
C ARG A 72 13.26 35.29 49.32
N LYS A 73 14.03 35.15 48.25
CA LYS A 73 13.49 35.24 46.89
C LYS A 73 13.20 33.83 46.39
N ASN A 74 11.95 33.58 45.99
CA ASN A 74 11.58 32.30 45.40
C ASN A 74 12.26 32.14 44.03
N LYS A 75 13.04 31.06 43.85
CA LYS A 75 13.74 30.78 42.58
C LYS A 75 12.78 30.52 41.41
N LYS A 76 11.57 30.02 41.69
CA LYS A 76 10.58 29.65 40.66
C LYS A 76 9.71 30.83 40.24
N THR A 77 9.19 31.60 41.20
CA THR A 77 8.28 32.72 40.91
C THR A 77 8.98 34.07 40.82
N GLY A 78 10.18 34.19 41.38
CA GLY A 78 10.92 35.47 41.47
C GLY A 78 10.39 36.42 42.54
N GLU A 79 9.32 36.04 43.24
CA GLU A 79 8.67 36.82 44.30
C GLU A 79 9.42 36.70 45.63
N ILE A 80 9.17 37.68 46.52
CA ILE A 80 9.70 37.66 47.88
C ILE A 80 8.76 36.85 48.77
N GLU A 81 9.30 35.85 49.45
CA GLU A 81 8.62 35.02 50.42
C GLU A 81 9.09 35.37 51.84
N ASP A 82 8.13 35.59 52.73
CA ASP A 82 8.39 35.77 54.15
C ASP A 82 8.84 34.44 54.78
N LEU A 83 9.92 34.47 55.54
CA LEU A 83 10.43 33.33 56.29
C LEU A 83 9.88 33.28 57.71
N VAL A 84 9.24 34.35 58.20
CA VAL A 84 8.61 34.40 59.52
C VAL A 84 7.31 33.62 59.47
N GLN A 85 7.30 32.49 60.16
CA GLN A 85 6.15 31.60 60.18
C GLN A 85 5.19 31.93 61.31
N MET A 86 5.75 32.39 62.42
CA MET A 86 4.98 32.78 63.58
C MET A 86 5.72 33.90 64.29
N ARG A 87 4.97 34.96 64.63
CA ARG A 87 5.45 36.05 65.45
C ARG A 87 4.45 36.28 66.57
N ASN A 88 4.93 36.22 67.79
CA ASN A 88 4.17 36.55 69.00
C ASN A 88 5.00 37.55 69.83
N ASP A 89 4.42 38.10 70.90
CA ASP A 89 5.05 39.13 71.75
C ASP A 89 6.41 38.70 72.34
N LEU A 90 6.65 37.40 72.45
CA LEU A 90 7.87 36.83 73.02
C LEU A 90 8.78 36.16 71.96
N LEU A 91 8.22 35.65 70.86
CA LEU A 91 8.90 34.68 69.99
C LEU A 91 8.79 35.07 68.52
N ILE A 92 9.87 34.87 67.78
CA ILE A 92 9.88 34.87 66.31
C ILE A 92 10.36 33.49 65.86
N ILE A 93 9.51 32.79 65.09
CA ILE A 93 9.87 31.51 64.49
C ILE A 93 10.09 31.68 62.99
N THR A 94 11.27 31.29 62.51
CA THR A 94 11.62 31.34 61.09
C THR A 94 11.68 29.96 60.45
N ALA A 95 11.48 29.92 59.13
CA ALA A 95 11.57 28.71 58.31
C ALA A 95 13.00 28.26 58.02
N ARG A 96 14.03 29.05 58.32
CA ARG A 96 15.42 28.70 58.03
C ARG A 96 15.95 27.62 58.99
N ASN A 97 16.77 26.72 58.47
CA ASN A 97 17.42 25.63 59.23
C ASN A 97 18.91 25.92 59.52
N SER A 98 19.59 26.55 58.56
CA SER A 98 21.02 26.86 58.58
C SER A 98 21.28 28.19 59.27
N SER A 99 22.44 28.28 59.92
CA SER A 99 22.96 29.54 60.46
C SER A 99 23.58 30.45 59.40
N ASN A 100 23.84 29.92 58.21
CA ASN A 100 24.39 30.71 57.12
C ASN A 100 23.27 31.54 56.45
N PRO A 101 23.37 32.90 56.45
CA PRO A 101 22.39 33.76 55.79
C PRO A 101 22.37 33.62 54.26
N ASP A 102 23.46 33.15 53.66
CA ASP A 102 23.61 33.02 52.19
C ASP A 102 23.24 31.64 51.65
N ASP A 103 22.85 30.70 52.51
CA ASP A 103 22.43 29.35 52.12
C ASP A 103 21.00 29.37 51.56
N ASP A 104 20.86 29.70 50.28
CA ASP A 104 19.57 29.75 49.57
C ASP A 104 19.15 28.38 48.99
N ASN A 105 19.63 27.26 49.53
CA ASN A 105 19.14 25.94 49.12
C ASN A 105 17.70 25.71 49.58
N ASP A 106 16.87 25.10 48.74
CA ASP A 106 15.45 24.87 49.06
C ASP A 106 15.28 23.99 50.30
N GLU A 107 16.22 23.06 50.54
CA GLU A 107 16.27 22.19 51.73
C GLU A 107 16.57 22.93 53.04
N ASN A 108 17.10 24.16 52.94
CA ASN A 108 17.37 24.99 54.11
C ASN A 108 16.06 25.51 54.74
N PHE A 109 14.94 25.49 54.01
CA PHE A 109 13.70 26.11 54.47
C PHE A 109 12.63 25.05 54.79
N GLN A 110 12.21 25.02 56.05
CA GLN A 110 11.13 24.16 56.54
C GLN A 110 9.95 25.01 57.02
N TYR A 111 8.87 24.98 56.24
CA TYR A 111 7.62 25.63 56.60
C TYR A 111 6.71 24.67 57.39
N PHE A 112 6.10 25.18 58.45
CA PHE A 112 4.99 24.60 59.16
C PHE A 112 3.79 24.66 58.23
N MET A 113 3.32 23.48 57.88
CA MET A 113 2.07 23.38 57.14
C MET A 113 0.95 23.22 58.15
N ASN A 114 -0.02 24.13 58.10
CA ASN A 114 -1.24 24.00 58.89
C ASN A 114 -1.95 22.69 58.45
N PRO A 115 -2.50 21.86 59.35
CA PRO A 115 -3.28 20.68 59.00
C PRO A 115 -4.28 20.86 57.84
N TYR A 116 -4.91 22.04 57.74
CA TYR A 116 -5.78 22.38 56.62
C TYR A 116 -5.05 22.42 55.26
N GLN A 117 -3.87 23.06 55.21
CA GLN A 117 -3.04 23.13 54.01
C GLN A 117 -2.49 21.75 53.64
N ILE A 118 -2.13 20.93 54.64
CA ILE A 118 -1.70 19.54 54.40
C ILE A 118 -2.80 18.73 53.72
N ASN A 119 -4.05 18.88 54.16
CA ASN A 119 -5.18 18.19 53.55
C ASN A 119 -5.39 18.63 52.09
N GLN A 120 -5.31 19.94 51.81
CA GLN A 120 -5.42 20.44 50.43
C GLN A 120 -4.30 19.90 49.53
N ILE A 121 -3.05 19.88 50.01
CA ILE A 121 -1.92 19.32 49.27
C ILE A 121 -2.11 17.82 49.04
N LYS A 122 -2.62 17.11 50.03
CA LYS A 122 -2.92 15.68 49.92
C LYS A 122 -4.00 15.42 48.87
N GLU A 123 -5.09 16.19 48.86
CA GLU A 123 -6.14 16.10 47.83
C GLU A 123 -5.58 16.36 46.43
N GLN A 124 -4.74 17.38 46.27
CA GLN A 124 -4.07 17.65 45.00
C GLN A 124 -3.16 16.50 44.56
N LEU A 125 -2.40 15.91 45.48
CA LEU A 125 -1.54 14.76 45.20
C LEU A 125 -2.36 13.51 44.82
N ASP A 126 -3.48 13.26 45.48
CA ASP A 126 -4.35 12.13 45.17
C ASP A 126 -5.02 12.32 43.80
N PHE A 127 -5.43 13.54 43.46
CA PHE A 127 -5.91 13.88 42.12
C PHE A 127 -4.83 13.70 41.03
N MET A 128 -3.59 14.09 41.31
CA MET A 128 -2.46 13.84 40.39
C MET A 128 -2.23 12.34 40.16
N LYS A 129 -2.26 11.53 41.23
CA LYS A 129 -2.12 10.06 41.12
C LYS A 129 -3.24 9.42 40.31
N GLU A 130 -4.47 9.91 40.45
CA GLU A 130 -5.59 9.43 39.66
C GLU A 130 -5.40 9.74 38.17
N LYS A 131 -4.96 10.96 37.84
CA LYS A 131 -4.61 11.33 36.46
C LYS A 131 -3.50 10.46 35.89
N ASP A 132 -2.44 10.21 36.66
CA ASP A 132 -1.34 9.35 36.22
C ASP A 132 -1.81 7.92 35.93
N ARG A 133 -2.74 7.40 36.73
CA ARG A 133 -3.36 6.10 36.47
C ARG A 133 -4.14 6.10 35.16
N ILE A 134 -4.96 7.12 34.93
CA ILE A 134 -5.72 7.28 33.68
C ILE A 134 -4.77 7.38 32.48
N ILE A 135 -3.69 8.15 32.58
CA ILE A 135 -2.69 8.30 31.52
C ILE A 135 -2.05 6.95 31.19
N ARG A 136 -1.64 6.18 32.20
CA ARG A 136 -1.07 4.84 32.00
C ARG A 136 -2.05 3.89 31.33
N ASP A 137 -3.31 3.92 31.72
CA ASP A 137 -4.35 3.09 31.11
C ASP A 137 -4.62 3.49 29.65
N LEU A 138 -4.60 4.79 29.34
CA LEU A 138 -4.71 5.30 27.97
C LEU A 138 -3.50 4.91 27.11
N GLN A 139 -2.28 4.97 27.65
CA GLN A 139 -1.06 4.53 26.97
C GLN A 139 -1.14 3.04 26.61
N LYS A 140 -1.56 2.18 27.55
CA LYS A 140 -1.76 0.75 27.28
C LYS A 140 -2.79 0.50 26.17
N ARG A 141 -3.90 1.25 26.17
CA ARG A 141 -4.92 1.14 25.10
C ARG A 141 -4.36 1.56 23.75
N LEU A 142 -3.56 2.62 23.71
CA LEU A 142 -2.90 3.09 22.48
C LEU A 142 -1.88 2.08 21.95
N GLU A 143 -1.10 1.47 22.83
CA GLU A 143 -0.17 0.39 22.45
C GLU A 143 -0.92 -0.85 21.92
N ALA A 144 -2.08 -1.19 22.49
CA ALA A 144 -2.89 -2.29 22.01
C ALA A 144 -3.48 -2.00 20.61
N THR A 145 -4.00 -0.79 20.39
CA THR A 145 -4.59 -0.41 19.08
C THR A 145 -3.55 -0.25 17.99
N THR A 146 -2.36 0.24 18.32
CA THR A 146 -1.23 0.31 17.37
C THR A 146 -0.79 -1.08 16.95
N LYS A 147 -0.64 -2.03 17.87
CA LYS A 147 -0.36 -3.44 17.53
C LYS A 147 -1.44 -4.05 16.64
N GLN A 148 -2.72 -3.79 16.93
CA GLN A 148 -3.81 -4.27 16.06
C GLN A 148 -3.73 -3.67 14.66
N ARG A 149 -3.46 -2.36 14.55
CA ARG A 149 -3.26 -1.70 13.26
C ARG A 149 -2.10 -2.34 12.48
N ASP A 150 -0.98 -2.60 13.13
CA ASP A 150 0.20 -3.19 12.48
C ASP A 150 -0.08 -4.60 11.99
N MET A 151 -0.83 -5.41 12.75
CA MET A 151 -1.30 -6.73 12.29
C MET A 151 -2.19 -6.62 11.05
N TYR A 152 -3.20 -5.73 11.06
CA TYR A 152 -4.06 -5.53 9.89
C TYR A 152 -3.29 -5.00 8.67
N PHE A 153 -2.27 -4.17 8.90
CA PHE A 153 -1.41 -3.68 7.82
C PHE A 153 -0.60 -4.82 7.19
N MET A 154 -0.01 -5.71 8.00
CA MET A 154 0.67 -6.91 7.52
C MET A 154 -0.27 -7.84 6.75
N GLU A 155 -1.49 -8.08 7.26
CA GLU A 155 -2.50 -8.90 6.57
C GLU A 155 -2.93 -8.28 5.23
N ALA A 156 -3.06 -6.95 5.16
CA ALA A 156 -3.37 -6.27 3.91
C ALA A 156 -2.22 -6.40 2.89
N GLU A 157 -0.97 -6.36 3.36
CA GLU A 157 0.21 -6.51 2.51
C GLU A 157 0.37 -7.94 1.98
N THR A 158 0.11 -8.96 2.80
CA THR A 158 0.08 -10.36 2.35
C THR A 158 -1.04 -10.59 1.34
N ALA A 159 -2.25 -10.10 1.60
CA ALA A 159 -3.37 -10.21 0.66
C ALA A 159 -3.08 -9.49 -0.67
N LYS A 160 -2.42 -8.32 -0.63
CA LYS A 160 -1.99 -7.60 -1.83
C LYS A 160 -0.96 -8.39 -2.63
N SER A 161 0.00 -9.03 -1.96
CA SER A 161 0.98 -9.91 -2.60
C SER A 161 0.30 -11.10 -3.29
N GLU A 162 -0.62 -11.77 -2.60
CA GLU A 162 -1.39 -12.89 -3.16
C GLU A 162 -2.22 -12.47 -4.38
N LEU A 163 -2.87 -11.29 -4.32
CA LEU A 163 -3.62 -10.73 -5.44
C LEU A 163 -2.72 -10.47 -6.66
N ASN A 164 -1.51 -9.94 -6.45
CA ASN A 164 -0.57 -9.72 -7.54
C ASN A 164 -0.11 -11.05 -8.16
N ALA A 165 0.22 -12.05 -7.34
CA ALA A 165 0.58 -13.38 -7.81
C ALA A 165 -0.57 -14.05 -8.59
N LEU A 166 -1.82 -13.89 -8.14
CA LEU A 166 -3.00 -14.38 -8.86
C LEU A 166 -3.20 -13.64 -10.18
N ARG A 167 -3.01 -12.31 -10.22
CA ARG A 167 -3.08 -11.53 -11.46
C ARG A 167 -2.05 -11.99 -12.48
N GLU A 168 -0.81 -12.23 -12.07
CA GLU A 168 0.24 -12.77 -12.94
C GLU A 168 -0.12 -14.17 -13.46
N LYS A 169 -0.66 -15.04 -12.61
CA LYS A 169 -1.16 -16.36 -13.04
C LYS A 169 -2.29 -16.25 -14.07
N VAL A 170 -3.26 -15.36 -13.85
CA VAL A 170 -4.35 -15.11 -14.80
C VAL A 170 -3.79 -14.59 -16.12
N MET A 171 -2.85 -13.66 -16.09
CA MET A 171 -2.21 -13.14 -17.30
C MET A 171 -1.50 -14.25 -18.08
N ASN A 172 -0.69 -15.07 -17.41
CA ASN A 172 0.00 -16.20 -18.04
C ASN A 172 -0.96 -17.24 -18.61
N LEU A 173 -2.06 -17.56 -17.91
CA LEU A 173 -3.09 -18.47 -18.40
C LEU A 173 -3.82 -17.89 -19.61
N SER A 174 -4.12 -16.58 -19.59
CA SER A 174 -4.77 -15.90 -20.71
C SER A 174 -3.89 -15.90 -21.97
N GLN A 175 -2.57 -15.70 -21.82
CA GLN A 175 -1.61 -15.77 -22.93
C GLN A 175 -1.53 -17.19 -23.49
N ARG A 176 -1.42 -18.21 -22.63
CA ARG A 176 -1.42 -19.62 -23.05
C ARG A 176 -2.71 -20.00 -23.77
N LEU A 177 -3.85 -19.50 -23.31
CA LEU A 177 -5.14 -19.72 -23.96
C LEU A 177 -5.19 -19.07 -25.34
N ALA A 178 -4.68 -17.84 -25.48
CA ALA A 178 -4.57 -17.16 -26.77
C ALA A 178 -3.67 -17.95 -27.76
N GLU A 179 -2.50 -18.40 -27.32
CA GLU A 179 -1.59 -19.23 -28.12
C GLU A 179 -2.25 -20.55 -28.57
N GLN A 180 -2.96 -21.23 -27.66
CA GLN A 180 -3.70 -22.45 -27.99
C GLN A 180 -4.84 -22.18 -28.98
N THR A 181 -5.54 -21.06 -28.81
CA THR A 181 -6.63 -20.65 -29.72
C THR A 181 -6.10 -20.40 -31.12
N GLN A 182 -4.97 -19.69 -31.24
CA GLN A 182 -4.30 -19.46 -32.52
C GLN A 182 -3.86 -20.77 -33.19
N ARG A 183 -3.25 -21.70 -32.43
CA ARG A 183 -2.89 -23.03 -32.96
C ARG A 183 -4.11 -23.81 -33.47
N VAL A 184 -5.23 -23.75 -32.75
CA VAL A 184 -6.48 -24.40 -33.18
C VAL A 184 -7.00 -23.77 -34.48
N GLU A 185 -6.91 -22.46 -34.63
CA GLU A 185 -7.28 -21.78 -35.88
C GLU A 185 -6.36 -22.19 -37.04
N ASP A 186 -5.05 -22.29 -36.79
CA ASP A 186 -4.08 -22.74 -37.79
C ASP A 186 -4.37 -24.19 -38.23
N TYR A 187 -4.64 -25.11 -37.29
CA TYR A 187 -5.04 -26.48 -37.62
C TYR A 187 -6.36 -26.52 -38.40
N LYS A 188 -7.33 -25.66 -38.06
CA LYS A 188 -8.58 -25.55 -38.84
C LYS A 188 -8.31 -25.07 -40.27
N ARG A 189 -7.34 -24.16 -40.49
CA ARG A 189 -6.93 -23.71 -41.83
C ARG A 189 -6.26 -24.84 -42.61
N GLN A 190 -5.32 -25.55 -42.00
CA GLN A 190 -4.65 -26.71 -42.62
C GLN A 190 -5.65 -27.80 -43.01
N LEU A 191 -6.63 -28.10 -42.16
CA LEU A 191 -7.69 -29.06 -42.47
C LEU A 191 -8.52 -28.63 -43.70
N LYS A 192 -8.86 -27.33 -43.81
CA LYS A 192 -9.57 -26.81 -44.99
C LYS A 192 -8.71 -26.91 -46.26
N GLU A 193 -7.42 -26.60 -46.17
CA GLU A 193 -6.50 -26.73 -47.30
C GLU A 193 -6.38 -28.18 -47.79
N LEU A 194 -6.24 -29.12 -46.86
CA LEU A 194 -6.23 -30.55 -47.17
C LEU A 194 -7.54 -30.99 -47.83
N GLN A 195 -8.70 -30.58 -47.29
CA GLN A 195 -10.00 -30.88 -47.91
C GLN A 195 -10.10 -30.34 -49.34
N ILE A 196 -9.63 -29.11 -49.59
CA ILE A 196 -9.60 -28.53 -50.93
C ILE A 196 -8.66 -29.32 -51.86
N GLN A 197 -7.50 -29.76 -51.36
CA GLN A 197 -6.58 -30.59 -52.14
C GLN A 197 -7.22 -31.93 -52.50
N THR A 198 -7.84 -32.62 -51.54
CA THR A 198 -8.55 -33.88 -51.78
C THR A 198 -9.66 -33.70 -52.82
N ILE A 199 -10.49 -32.67 -52.70
CA ILE A 199 -11.55 -32.38 -53.69
C ILE A 199 -10.96 -32.12 -55.09
N ARG A 200 -9.82 -31.41 -55.18
CA ARG A 200 -9.14 -31.16 -56.47
C ARG A 200 -8.55 -32.43 -57.06
N GLU A 201 -8.00 -33.31 -56.23
CA GLU A 201 -7.48 -34.61 -56.67
C GLU A 201 -8.60 -35.53 -57.14
N GLU A 202 -9.70 -35.61 -56.38
CA GLU A 202 -10.93 -36.30 -56.78
C GLU A 202 -11.46 -35.75 -58.11
N SER A 203 -11.52 -34.42 -58.27
CA SER A 203 -11.95 -33.79 -59.53
C SER A 203 -11.04 -34.15 -60.71
N LYS A 204 -9.72 -34.17 -60.50
CA LYS A 204 -8.76 -34.62 -61.54
C LYS A 204 -8.91 -36.10 -61.87
N LEU A 205 -9.17 -36.94 -60.87
CA LEU A 205 -9.43 -38.35 -61.07
C LEU A 205 -10.74 -38.55 -61.85
N ASP A 206 -11.79 -37.80 -61.53
CA ASP A 206 -13.06 -37.81 -62.26
C ASP A 206 -12.89 -37.35 -63.71
N GLU A 207 -12.11 -36.30 -63.97
CA GLU A 207 -11.78 -35.87 -65.33
C GLU A 207 -11.02 -36.95 -66.08
N ARG A 208 -10.01 -37.56 -65.44
CA ARG A 208 -9.26 -38.69 -66.03
C ARG A 208 -10.17 -39.88 -66.31
N LEU A 209 -11.07 -40.23 -65.40
CA LEU A 209 -12.05 -41.31 -65.58
C LEU A 209 -13.02 -40.98 -66.73
N LYS A 210 -13.50 -39.74 -66.84
CA LYS A 210 -14.31 -39.31 -67.98
C LYS A 210 -13.55 -39.41 -69.30
N THR A 211 -12.29 -38.98 -69.34
CA THR A 211 -11.46 -39.13 -70.55
C THR A 211 -11.16 -40.60 -70.87
N ALA A 212 -10.90 -41.44 -69.86
CA ALA A 212 -10.67 -42.86 -70.05
C ALA A 212 -11.96 -43.59 -70.49
N GLN A 213 -13.13 -43.21 -69.98
CA GLN A 213 -14.42 -43.67 -70.47
C GLN A 213 -14.63 -43.25 -71.92
N GLN A 214 -14.34 -42.00 -72.28
CA GLN A 214 -14.44 -41.53 -73.67
C GLN A 214 -13.51 -42.31 -74.60
N ILE A 215 -12.27 -42.56 -74.20
CA ILE A 215 -11.29 -43.33 -74.97
C ILE A 215 -11.71 -44.81 -75.05
N GLY A 216 -12.15 -45.43 -73.95
CA GLY A 216 -12.67 -46.79 -73.96
C GLY A 216 -13.95 -46.93 -74.81
N THR A 217 -14.81 -45.91 -74.85
CA THR A 217 -15.94 -45.87 -75.79
C THR A 217 -15.52 -45.64 -77.24
N LEU A 218 -14.33 -45.08 -77.49
CA LEU A 218 -13.75 -44.95 -78.83
C LEU A 218 -13.09 -46.25 -79.29
N GLU A 219 -12.41 -46.98 -78.40
CA GLU A 219 -11.82 -48.29 -78.72
C GLU A 219 -12.86 -49.41 -78.89
N GLY A 220 -14.06 -49.26 -78.31
CA GLY A 220 -15.18 -50.20 -78.46
C GLY A 220 -16.13 -49.93 -79.63
N LYS A 221 -15.91 -48.88 -80.44
CA LYS A 221 -16.77 -48.51 -81.58
C LYS A 221 -16.05 -48.75 -82.89
N ASP A 222 -16.71 -49.46 -83.80
CA ASP A 222 -16.19 -49.74 -85.14
C ASP A 222 -16.11 -48.42 -85.95
N SER A 223 -15.13 -48.28 -86.83
CA SER A 223 -14.80 -47.01 -87.51
C SER A 223 -15.99 -46.40 -88.28
N ALA A 224 -16.94 -47.24 -88.68
CA ALA A 224 -18.18 -46.85 -89.34
C ALA A 224 -19.18 -46.11 -88.41
N ASP A 225 -19.25 -46.47 -87.13
CA ASP A 225 -20.18 -45.85 -86.17
C ASP A 225 -19.72 -44.45 -85.77
N ILE A 226 -18.41 -44.22 -85.70
CA ILE A 226 -17.81 -42.91 -85.42
C ILE A 226 -18.17 -41.90 -86.53
N ILE A 227 -18.19 -42.35 -87.79
CA ILE A 227 -18.58 -41.52 -88.94
C ILE A 227 -20.08 -41.21 -88.90
N ILE A 228 -20.93 -42.17 -88.50
CA ILE A 228 -22.39 -41.96 -88.38
C ILE A 228 -22.72 -40.99 -87.22
N GLU A 229 -22.01 -41.06 -86.10
CA GLU A 229 -22.23 -40.13 -84.98
C GLU A 229 -21.69 -38.73 -85.28
N ALA A 230 -20.53 -38.63 -85.95
CA ALA A 230 -19.98 -37.36 -86.41
C ALA A 230 -20.91 -36.70 -87.44
N THR A 231 -21.47 -37.47 -88.39
CA THR A 231 -22.44 -36.95 -89.37
C THR A 231 -23.76 -36.57 -88.73
N LYS A 232 -24.27 -37.30 -87.73
CA LYS A 232 -25.45 -36.88 -86.95
C LYS A 232 -25.20 -35.57 -86.22
N LYS A 233 -24.05 -35.40 -85.55
CA LYS A 233 -23.67 -34.12 -84.93
C LYS A 233 -23.49 -33.00 -85.95
N GLN A 234 -22.97 -33.30 -87.14
CA GLN A 234 -22.85 -32.33 -88.22
C GLN A 234 -24.23 -31.91 -88.76
N ILE A 235 -25.18 -32.86 -88.85
CA ILE A 235 -26.58 -32.60 -89.24
C ILE A 235 -27.33 -31.80 -88.17
N GLU A 236 -27.09 -32.08 -86.89
CA GLU A 236 -27.66 -31.32 -85.77
C GLU A 236 -27.10 -29.89 -85.72
N ALA A 237 -25.78 -29.73 -85.86
CA ALA A 237 -25.14 -28.42 -86.00
C ALA A 237 -25.65 -27.67 -87.25
N ARG A 238 -25.94 -28.38 -88.36
CA ARG A 238 -26.55 -27.82 -89.57
C ARG A 238 -27.99 -27.34 -89.32
N ARG A 239 -28.79 -28.09 -88.55
CA ARG A 239 -30.14 -27.68 -88.13
C ARG A 239 -30.12 -26.47 -87.19
N GLU A 240 -29.12 -26.37 -86.33
CA GLU A 240 -28.95 -25.21 -85.45
C GLU A 240 -28.44 -23.97 -86.20
N LEU A 241 -27.54 -24.13 -87.17
CA LEU A 241 -27.07 -23.05 -88.04
C LEU A 241 -28.15 -22.55 -89.03
N ASP A 242 -29.00 -23.44 -89.55
CA ASP A 242 -30.15 -23.06 -90.39
C ASP A 242 -31.21 -22.31 -89.58
N LYS A 243 -31.41 -22.65 -88.29
CA LYS A 243 -32.26 -21.86 -87.37
C LYS A 243 -31.72 -20.46 -87.07
N LEU A 244 -30.40 -20.25 -87.23
CA LEU A 244 -29.71 -18.98 -86.99
C LEU A 244 -29.57 -18.11 -88.25
N GLY A 245 -30.12 -18.52 -89.40
CA GLY A 245 -30.21 -17.67 -90.61
C GLY A 245 -28.87 -17.40 -91.32
N LEU A 246 -27.83 -18.20 -91.06
CA LEU A 246 -26.47 -18.05 -91.59
C LEU A 246 -26.15 -19.03 -92.75
N GLY A 247 -27.17 -19.53 -93.46
CA GLY A 247 -27.01 -20.49 -94.56
C GLY A 247 -26.44 -19.95 -95.88
N GLY A 248 -25.85 -18.74 -95.88
CA GLY A 248 -25.50 -18.02 -97.12
C GLY A 248 -24.01 -17.95 -97.49
N LEU A 249 -23.08 -18.31 -96.61
CA LEU A 249 -21.65 -18.03 -96.84
C LEU A 249 -20.79 -19.19 -96.39
N THR A 250 -20.63 -20.19 -97.24
CA THR A 250 -19.36 -20.88 -97.50
C THR A 250 -19.55 -21.87 -98.64
N ALA A 251 -18.90 -21.60 -99.78
CA ALA A 251 -18.88 -22.49 -100.93
C ALA A 251 -18.01 -23.70 -100.60
N TYR A 252 -18.63 -24.88 -100.43
CA TYR A 252 -17.90 -26.14 -100.31
C TYR A 252 -18.59 -27.26 -101.09
N ALA A 253 -17.76 -27.96 -101.87
CA ALA A 253 -17.93 -29.20 -102.62
C ALA A 253 -19.34 -29.44 -103.20
N THR A 254 -19.46 -29.22 -104.50
CA THR A 254 -20.65 -29.63 -105.25
C THR A 254 -20.79 -31.16 -105.23
N LYS A 255 -22.00 -31.67 -105.49
CA LYS A 255 -22.25 -33.12 -105.62
C LYS A 255 -21.25 -33.81 -106.57
N GLU A 256 -20.77 -33.09 -107.59
CA GLU A 256 -19.76 -33.56 -108.54
C GLU A 256 -18.37 -33.74 -107.89
N ASP A 257 -17.98 -32.89 -106.94
CA ASP A 257 -16.71 -33.02 -106.20
C ASP A 257 -16.72 -34.23 -105.26
N LEU A 258 -17.89 -34.56 -104.71
CA LEU A 258 -18.09 -35.75 -103.87
C LEU A 258 -18.16 -37.04 -104.71
N GLU A 259 -18.70 -36.99 -105.93
CA GLU A 259 -18.67 -38.12 -106.87
C GLU A 259 -17.25 -38.39 -107.37
N ARG A 260 -16.44 -37.36 -107.65
CA ARG A 260 -15.01 -37.51 -107.98
C ARG A 260 -14.20 -38.12 -106.83
N LEU A 261 -14.41 -37.66 -105.60
CA LEU A 261 -13.76 -38.26 -104.42
C LEU A 261 -14.15 -39.72 -104.22
N LYS A 262 -15.41 -40.07 -104.48
CA LYS A 262 -15.88 -41.46 -104.43
C LYS A 262 -15.22 -42.32 -105.51
N GLU A 263 -15.09 -41.82 -106.74
CA GLU A 263 -14.38 -42.51 -107.81
C GLU A 263 -12.87 -42.66 -107.52
N GLU A 264 -12.24 -41.63 -106.96
CA GLU A 264 -10.83 -41.68 -106.54
C GLU A 264 -10.59 -42.71 -105.44
N ILE A 265 -11.46 -42.77 -104.42
CA ILE A 265 -11.40 -43.77 -103.35
C ILE A 265 -11.63 -45.19 -103.89
N ILE A 266 -12.61 -45.39 -104.79
CA ILE A 266 -12.85 -46.70 -105.43
C ILE A 266 -11.65 -47.11 -106.29
N SER A 267 -11.00 -46.17 -106.98
CA SER A 267 -9.81 -46.44 -107.79
C SER A 267 -8.59 -46.80 -106.93
N ALA A 268 -8.46 -46.18 -105.74
CA ALA A 268 -7.40 -46.49 -104.77
C ALA A 268 -7.59 -47.88 -104.16
N LEU A 269 -8.82 -48.23 -103.77
CA LEU A 269 -9.17 -49.56 -103.26
C LEU A 269 -8.96 -50.67 -104.30
N LYS A 270 -9.33 -50.44 -105.57
CA LYS A 270 -9.04 -51.40 -106.66
C LYS A 270 -7.54 -51.56 -106.94
N LYS A 271 -6.75 -50.49 -106.78
CA LYS A 271 -5.28 -50.55 -106.90
C LYS A 271 -4.62 -51.28 -105.73
N GLU A 272 -5.23 -51.28 -104.55
CA GLU A 272 -4.78 -52.11 -103.43
C GLU A 272 -5.18 -53.59 -103.61
N GLU A 273 -6.40 -53.88 -104.09
CA GLU A 273 -6.82 -55.27 -104.41
C GLU A 273 -6.01 -55.90 -105.57
N GLU A 274 -5.59 -55.12 -106.58
CA GLU A 274 -4.69 -55.61 -107.65
C GLU A 274 -3.22 -55.74 -107.20
N LYS A 275 -2.80 -55.04 -106.15
CA LYS A 275 -1.48 -55.21 -105.54
C LYS A 275 -1.45 -56.45 -104.65
N GLU A 276 -2.51 -56.72 -103.89
CA GLU A 276 -2.64 -57.95 -103.10
C GLU A 276 -2.70 -59.22 -103.99
N LYS A 277 -3.42 -59.18 -105.11
CA LYS A 277 -3.47 -60.33 -106.06
C LYS A 277 -2.15 -60.58 -106.81
N LYS A 278 -1.28 -59.57 -106.98
CA LYS A 278 0.06 -59.74 -107.59
C LYS A 278 1.13 -60.18 -106.59
N GLU A 279 0.88 -60.06 -105.29
CA GLU A 279 1.75 -60.58 -104.23
C GLU A 279 1.39 -62.02 -103.82
N GLU A 280 0.16 -62.49 -104.09
CA GLU A 280 -0.23 -63.90 -103.91
C GLU A 280 0.18 -64.83 -105.07
N GLU A 281 0.38 -64.35 -106.31
CA GLU A 281 0.89 -65.16 -107.44
C GLU A 281 2.44 -65.22 -107.54
N LYS A 282 3.17 -64.71 -106.53
CA LYS A 282 4.64 -64.78 -106.44
C LYS A 282 5.16 -65.48 -105.17
N LYS A 283 4.32 -66.23 -104.47
CA LYS A 283 4.72 -67.13 -103.38
C LYS A 283 4.53 -68.59 -103.75
#